data_AF-A0AA39N169-F1
#
_entry.id   AF-A0AA39N169-F1
#
_cell.length_a   1.000
_cell.length_b   1.000
_cell.length_c   1.000
_cell.angle_alpha   90.00
_cell.angle_beta   90.00
_cell.angle_gamma   90.00
#
_symmetry.space_group_name_H-M   'P 1'
#
loop_
_entity.id
_entity.type
_entity.pdbx_description
1 polymer ?
#
loop_
_entity_poly.entity_id
_entity_poly.type
_entity_poly.pdbx_seq_one_letter_code
_entity_poly.pdbx_strand_id
1 'polypeptide(L)'
;MSHTRSTSTTQPTSTTHPQKYIIISRGNKSNVTLKSQVYTSQCLFQYIHNKFPDTYKWVNNHWEKIPLVIQTCDLPICKGNFVDIEPDLWQTIIYDINNIRVALILRIQSPP
;
A
#
# COMPACT_ATOMS: atom_id res chain seq x y z
N MET A 1 -60.55 -6.98 -0.95
CA MET A 1 -59.91 -7.55 -2.15
C MET A 1 -59.15 -6.43 -2.83
N SER A 2 -57.87 -6.25 -2.48
CA SER A 2 -56.69 -6.62 -3.30
C SER A 2 -56.14 -5.34 -3.97
N HIS A 3 -54.86 -5.00 -4.10
CA HIS A 3 -53.57 -5.66 -3.94
C HIS A 3 -52.50 -4.60 -3.56
N THR A 4 -51.54 -4.90 -2.69
CA THR A 4 -50.25 -4.20 -2.67
C THR A 4 -49.24 -4.97 -3.52
N ARG A 5 -48.76 -4.33 -4.59
CA ARG A 5 -47.76 -4.87 -5.52
C ARG A 5 -46.38 -4.63 -4.94
N SER A 6 -45.76 -5.66 -4.37
CA SER A 6 -44.34 -5.61 -4.01
C SER A 6 -43.51 -5.74 -5.28
N THR A 7 -42.90 -4.64 -5.72
CA THR A 7 -41.87 -4.66 -6.76
C THR A 7 -40.57 -5.15 -6.15
N SER A 8 -40.27 -6.44 -6.33
CA SER A 8 -38.95 -6.99 -6.07
C SER A 8 -38.01 -6.56 -7.20
N THR A 9 -37.28 -5.46 -6.99
CA THR A 9 -36.16 -5.10 -7.85
C THR A 9 -35.00 -6.02 -7.52
N THR A 10 -34.77 -7.02 -8.36
CA THR A 10 -33.58 -7.85 -8.34
C THR A 10 -32.39 -6.96 -8.69
N GLN A 11 -31.62 -6.55 -7.68
CA GLN A 11 -30.36 -5.84 -7.85
C GLN A 11 -29.38 -6.77 -8.57
N PRO A 12 -28.69 -6.32 -9.63
CA PRO A 12 -27.64 -7.12 -10.25
C PRO A 12 -26.55 -7.39 -9.21
N THR A 13 -26.31 -8.67 -8.94
CA THR A 13 -25.20 -9.14 -8.11
C THR A 13 -23.91 -8.88 -8.89
N SER A 14 -23.42 -7.64 -8.82
CA SER A 14 -22.04 -7.33 -9.21
C SER A 14 -21.17 -8.22 -8.36
N THR A 15 -20.52 -9.19 -9.01
CA THR A 15 -19.52 -10.06 -8.38
C THR A 15 -18.34 -9.16 -8.08
N THR A 16 -18.38 -8.49 -6.91
CA THR A 16 -17.31 -7.62 -6.45
C THR A 16 -16.11 -8.51 -6.20
N HIS A 17 -15.20 -8.60 -7.17
CA HIS A 17 -13.86 -9.08 -6.87
C HIS A 17 -13.38 -8.31 -5.64
N PRO A 18 -12.99 -9.00 -4.55
CA PRO A 18 -12.61 -8.31 -3.33
C PRO A 18 -11.50 -7.32 -3.69
N GLN A 19 -11.77 -6.03 -3.49
CA GLN A 19 -10.80 -4.98 -3.79
C GLN A 19 -9.57 -5.25 -2.92
N LYS A 20 -8.46 -5.63 -3.57
CA LYS A 20 -7.20 -5.92 -2.90
C LYS A 20 -6.52 -4.61 -2.51
N TYR A 21 -6.13 -4.46 -1.26
CA TYR A 21 -5.60 -3.21 -0.72
C TYR A 21 -4.21 -3.38 -0.09
N ILE A 22 -3.53 -2.24 0.09
CA ILE A 22 -2.24 -2.12 0.74
C ILE A 22 -2.40 -1.17 1.90
N ILE A 23 -2.01 -1.60 3.09
CA ILE A 23 -1.96 -0.77 4.28
C ILE A 23 -0.51 -0.35 4.47
N ILE A 24 -0.25 0.95 4.41
CA ILE A 24 1.09 1.51 4.56
C ILE A 24 1.14 2.24 5.89
N SER A 25 2.01 1.80 6.78
CA SER A 25 2.16 2.31 8.13
C SER A 25 3.52 2.96 8.32
N ARG A 26 3.52 4.12 8.99
CA ARG A 26 4.73 4.81 9.44
C ARG A 26 4.47 5.45 10.80
N GLY A 27 5.12 4.95 11.84
CA GLY A 27 4.82 5.34 13.22
C GLY A 27 3.33 5.17 13.52
N ASN A 28 2.68 6.24 13.98
CA ASN A 28 1.25 6.25 14.31
C ASN A 28 0.33 6.56 13.12
N LYS A 29 0.87 6.72 11.90
CA LYS A 29 0.09 7.06 10.70
C LYS A 29 -0.04 5.84 9.81
N SER A 30 -1.25 5.60 9.31
CA SER A 30 -1.52 4.57 8.30
C SER A 30 -2.32 5.15 7.13
N ASN A 31 -1.98 4.77 5.92
CA ASN A 31 -2.73 5.07 4.70
C ASN A 31 -3.09 3.78 3.98
N VAL A 32 -4.22 3.79 3.27
CA VAL A 32 -4.71 2.64 2.49
C VAL A 32 -4.79 3.02 1.02
N THR A 33 -4.30 2.15 0.14
CA THR A 33 -4.41 2.31 -1.32
C THR A 33 -4.82 0.99 -1.97
N LEU A 34 -5.45 1.08 -3.14
CA LEU A 34 -5.81 -0.10 -3.93
C LEU A 34 -4.55 -0.63 -4.63
N LYS A 35 -4.40 -1.95 -4.71
CA LYS A 35 -3.27 -2.57 -5.44
C LYS A 35 -3.20 -2.11 -6.90
N SER A 36 -4.35 -1.85 -7.53
CA SER A 36 -4.44 -1.31 -8.89
C SER A 36 -3.81 0.08 -9.06
N GLN A 37 -3.69 0.88 -7.99
CA GLN A 37 -3.09 2.21 -8.01
C GLN A 37 -1.56 2.19 -7.83
N VAL A 38 -1.02 1.08 -7.31
CA VAL A 38 0.40 0.95 -6.95
C VAL A 38 1.00 -0.35 -7.51
N TYR A 39 0.70 -0.62 -8.78
CA TYR A 39 1.08 -1.86 -9.47
C TYR A 39 2.59 -2.05 -9.64
N THR A 40 3.38 -0.97 -9.62
CA THR A 40 4.85 -1.02 -9.56
C THR A 40 5.38 -0.51 -8.24
N SER A 41 6.62 -0.91 -7.90
CA SER A 41 7.34 -0.37 -6.74
C SER A 41 7.52 1.14 -6.85
N GLN A 42 7.76 1.67 -8.04
CA GLN A 42 7.83 3.12 -8.29
C GLN A 42 6.52 3.84 -7.98
N CYS A 43 5.38 3.31 -8.41
CA CYS A 43 4.06 3.88 -8.06
C CYS A 43 3.81 3.85 -6.56
N LEU A 44 4.24 2.78 -5.87
CA LEU A 44 4.16 2.68 -4.42
C LEU A 44 5.01 3.75 -3.73
N PHE A 45 6.29 3.91 -4.12
CA PHE A 45 7.16 4.96 -3.57
C PHE A 45 6.58 6.36 -3.82
N GLN A 46 6.06 6.63 -5.02
CA GLN A 46 5.39 7.90 -5.31
C GLN A 46 4.16 8.13 -4.42
N TYR A 47 3.31 7.11 -4.25
CA TYR A 47 2.17 7.18 -3.35
C TYR A 47 2.60 7.49 -1.91
N ILE A 48 3.63 6.79 -1.42
CA ILE A 48 4.21 7.00 -0.09
C ILE A 48 4.68 8.44 0.07
N HIS A 49 5.47 8.96 -0.86
CA HIS A 49 5.97 10.33 -0.77
C HIS A 49 4.84 11.35 -0.71
N ASN A 50 3.77 11.15 -1.47
CA ASN A 50 2.61 12.04 -1.47
C ASN A 50 1.80 11.99 -0.17
N LYS A 51 1.77 10.84 0.52
CA LYS A 51 0.97 10.65 1.75
C LYS A 51 1.75 10.89 3.04
N PHE A 52 3.06 10.85 2.98
CA PHE A 52 3.95 10.98 4.14
C PHE A 52 4.96 12.12 3.86
N PRO A 53 4.63 13.39 4.18
CA PRO A 53 5.49 14.55 3.89
C PRO A 53 6.86 14.48 4.58
N ASP A 54 6.95 13.76 5.70
CA ASP A 54 8.16 13.44 6.43
C ASP A 54 9.09 12.44 5.70
N THR A 55 8.75 12.07 4.47
CA THR A 55 9.65 11.37 3.52
C THR A 55 10.45 12.34 2.66
N TYR A 56 10.32 13.64 2.88
CA TYR A 56 11.15 14.66 2.25
C TYR A 56 12.07 15.33 3.29
N LYS A 57 13.25 15.75 2.84
CA LYS A 57 14.19 16.58 3.59
C LYS A 57 14.48 17.87 2.81
N TRP A 58 14.63 18.98 3.52
CA TRP A 58 15.06 20.24 2.92
C TRP A 58 16.59 20.28 2.87
N VAL A 59 17.16 20.33 1.68
CA VAL A 59 18.61 20.31 1.45
C VAL A 59 18.94 21.32 0.35
N ASN A 60 19.97 22.15 0.55
CA ASN A 60 20.47 23.09 -0.47
C ASN A 60 19.38 23.94 -1.16
N ASN A 61 18.40 24.43 -0.40
CA ASN A 61 17.26 25.23 -0.88
C ASN A 61 16.25 24.49 -1.78
N HIS A 62 16.18 23.16 -1.73
CA HIS A 62 15.10 22.37 -2.36
C HIS A 62 14.67 21.18 -1.50
N TRP A 63 13.50 20.61 -1.82
CA TRP A 63 12.99 19.38 -1.18
C TRP A 63 13.53 18.15 -1.90
N GLU A 64 14.24 17.27 -1.19
CA GLU A 64 14.69 15.99 -1.69
C GLU A 64 13.91 14.84 -1.06
N LYS A 65 13.65 13.79 -1.85
CA LYS A 65 13.08 12.53 -1.34
C LYS A 65 14.11 11.81 -0.49
N ILE A 66 13.74 11.42 0.72
CA ILE A 66 14.55 10.57 1.58
C ILE A 66 14.49 9.13 1.02
N PRO A 67 15.61 8.41 0.91
CA PRO A 67 15.58 7.00 0.53
C PRO A 67 14.75 6.16 1.52
N LEU A 68 13.87 5.32 1.00
CA LEU A 68 12.92 4.53 1.78
C LEU A 68 13.17 3.04 1.62
N VAL A 69 12.96 2.30 2.70
CA VAL A 69 12.81 0.85 2.70
C VAL A 69 11.37 0.52 3.04
N ILE A 70 10.85 -0.45 2.31
CA ILE A 70 9.51 -1.01 2.47
C ILE A 70 9.70 -2.37 3.12
N GLN A 71 9.04 -2.60 4.25
CA GLN A 71 9.08 -3.90 4.92
C GLN A 71 7.70 -4.51 5.01
N THR A 72 7.60 -5.83 4.98
CA THR A 72 6.35 -6.55 5.30
C THR A 72 6.62 -7.75 6.21
N CYS A 73 5.58 -8.16 6.94
CA CYS A 73 5.54 -9.38 7.72
C CYS A 73 4.60 -10.44 7.11
N ASP A 74 3.91 -10.11 6.02
CA ASP A 74 2.79 -10.92 5.50
C ASP A 74 3.22 -11.99 4.50
N LEU A 75 4.50 -12.01 4.09
CA LEU A 75 5.01 -13.07 3.23
C LEU A 75 5.33 -14.34 4.04
N PRO A 76 5.14 -15.54 3.49
CA PRO A 76 5.52 -16.79 4.17
C PRO A 76 6.99 -16.81 4.62
N ILE A 77 7.89 -16.23 3.81
CA ILE A 77 9.33 -16.13 4.12
C ILE A 77 9.62 -15.27 5.35
N CYS A 78 8.74 -14.32 5.69
CA CYS A 78 8.92 -13.40 6.80
C CYS A 78 8.86 -14.11 8.16
N LYS A 79 8.14 -15.24 8.26
CA LYS A 79 7.92 -15.97 9.52
C LYS A 79 7.48 -15.05 10.69
N GLY A 80 6.67 -14.04 10.38
CA GLY A 80 6.18 -13.04 11.34
C GLY A 80 7.12 -11.86 11.62
N ASN A 81 8.31 -11.82 11.03
CA ASN A 81 9.24 -10.70 11.16
C ASN A 81 9.07 -9.69 10.02
N PHE A 82 9.36 -8.41 10.27
CA PHE A 82 9.44 -7.43 9.20
C PHE A 82 10.70 -7.67 8.36
N VAL A 83 10.51 -7.87 7.06
CA VAL A 83 11.59 -8.11 6.08
C VAL A 83 11.50 -7.07 4.98
N ASP A 84 12.66 -6.54 4.58
CA ASP A 84 12.81 -5.62 3.45
C ASP A 84 12.28 -6.25 2.16
N ILE A 85 11.43 -5.50 1.47
CA ILE A 85 10.97 -5.83 0.14
C ILE A 85 11.88 -5.12 -0.86
N GLU A 86 12.64 -5.91 -1.61
CA GLU A 86 13.37 -5.37 -2.75
C GLU A 86 12.39 -4.89 -3.83
N PRO A 87 12.66 -3.75 -4.50
CA PRO A 87 11.77 -3.20 -5.51
C PRO A 87 11.36 -4.18 -6.62
N ASP A 88 12.25 -5.11 -6.96
CA ASP A 88 12.04 -6.11 -8.02
C ASP A 88 11.09 -7.23 -7.59
N LEU A 89 11.04 -7.53 -6.29
CA LEU A 89 10.12 -8.52 -5.72
C LEU A 89 8.69 -7.98 -5.59
N TRP A 90 8.50 -6.66 -5.68
CA TRP A 90 7.20 -6.02 -5.49
C TRP A 90 6.13 -6.56 -6.44
N GLN A 91 6.46 -6.79 -7.71
CA GLN A 91 5.50 -7.30 -8.68
C GLN A 91 5.01 -8.70 -8.29
N THR A 92 5.90 -9.59 -7.85
CA THR A 92 5.49 -10.92 -7.39
C THR A 92 4.58 -10.82 -6.16
N ILE A 93 4.95 -9.98 -5.20
CA ILE A 93 4.22 -9.78 -3.95
C ILE A 93 2.83 -9.16 -4.17
N ILE A 94 2.69 -8.27 -5.16
CA ILE A 94 1.42 -7.61 -5.44
C ILE A 94 0.37 -8.58 -6.00
N TYR A 95 0.77 -9.70 -6.59
CA TYR A 95 -0.16 -10.72 -7.10
C TYR A 95 -0.47 -11.80 -6.06
N ASP A 96 0.53 -12.26 -5.29
CA ASP A 96 0.42 -13.42 -4.42
C ASP A 96 -0.36 -13.15 -3.12
N ILE A 97 -0.30 -11.93 -2.58
CA ILE A 97 -0.96 -11.57 -1.32
C ILE A 97 -2.26 -10.82 -1.58
N ASN A 98 -3.33 -11.11 -0.84
CA ASN A 98 -4.58 -10.34 -0.97
C ASN A 98 -4.44 -8.93 -0.38
N ASN A 99 -4.02 -8.83 0.88
CA ASN A 99 -3.82 -7.57 1.57
C ASN A 99 -2.43 -7.56 2.21
N ILE A 100 -1.63 -6.53 1.91
CA ILE A 100 -0.25 -6.43 2.42
C ILE A 100 -0.09 -5.19 3.30
N ARG A 101 0.53 -5.40 4.46
CA ARG A 101 0.99 -4.38 5.38
C ARG A 101 2.43 -4.06 5.06
N VAL A 102 2.66 -2.77 4.83
CA VAL A 102 3.98 -2.20 4.57
C VAL A 102 4.33 -1.28 5.73
N ALA A 103 5.49 -1.50 6.34
CA ALA A 103 6.12 -0.53 7.24
C ALA A 103 7.18 0.28 6.48
N LEU A 104 7.23 1.58 6.74
CA LEU A 104 8.21 2.50 6.14
C LEU A 104 9.37 2.74 7.10
N ILE A 105 10.60 2.51 6.62
CA ILE A 105 11.83 2.88 7.31
C ILE A 105 12.59 3.90 6.44
N LEU A 106 12.99 5.02 7.05
CA LEU A 106 13.91 5.95 6.41
C LEU A 106 15.32 5.35 6.43
N ARG A 107 16.00 5.28 5.27
CA ARG A 107 17.46 5.06 5.30
C ARG A 107 18.14 6.38 5.60
N ILE A 108 18.72 6.46 6.79
CA ILE A 108 19.73 7.46 7.08
C ILE A 108 21.00 6.96 6.38
N GLN A 109 21.37 7.59 5.27
CA GLN A 109 22.74 7.44 4.79
C GLN A 109 23.63 8.11 5.85
N SER A 110 24.44 7.32 6.56
CA SER A 110 25.53 7.88 7.36
C SER A 110 26.38 8.76 6.44
N PRO A 111 26.83 9.95 6.90
CA PRO A 111 27.80 10.71 6.13
C PRO A 111 29.07 9.86 5.94
N PRO A 112 29.76 9.98 4.79
CA PRO A 112 31.05 9.34 4.57
C PRO A 112 32.10 9.79 5.59
#